data_AF-A0A0Q7PQQ0-F1
#
_entry.id   AF-A0A0Q7PQQ0-F1
#
_cell.length_a   1.000
_cell.length_b   1.000
_cell.length_c   1.000
_cell.angle_alpha   90.00
_cell.angle_beta   90.00
_cell.angle_gamma   90.00
#
_symmetry.space_group_name_H-M   'P 1'
#
loop_
_entity.id
_entity.type
_entity.pdbx_description
1 polymer ?
#
loop_
_entity_poly.entity_id
_entity_poly.type
_entity_poly.pdbx_seq_one_letter_code
_entity_poly.pdbx_strand_id
1 'polypeptide(L)'
;MVAGHQGEWDTNCAGEFRTIERSLAMGRLESNRYPDILVSEKKMKTIRTLGRDGECVDDKDAITTARRLLVEGTAYQVPETLKRID
;
A
#
# COMPACT_ATOMS: atom_id res chain seq x y z
N MET A 1 -1.84 -2.50 -10.07
CA MET A 1 -1.20 -2.35 -8.73
C MET A 1 -0.25 -1.17 -8.83
N VAL A 2 -0.11 -0.40 -7.77
CA VAL A 2 0.87 0.69 -7.65
C VAL A 2 1.57 0.57 -6.31
N ALA A 3 2.85 0.95 -6.25
CA ALA A 3 3.65 0.97 -5.04
C ALA A 3 4.33 2.33 -4.89
N GLY A 4 4.38 2.84 -3.65
CA GLY A 4 5.16 4.01 -3.26
C GLY A 4 6.16 3.62 -2.19
N HIS A 5 7.37 4.17 -2.27
CA HIS A 5 8.47 3.88 -1.35
C HIS A 5 9.05 5.20 -0.83
N GLN A 6 9.30 5.25 0.47
CA GLN A 6 9.96 6.37 1.15
C GLN A 6 10.89 5.79 2.21
N GLY A 7 12.00 6.45 2.48
CA GLY A 7 12.87 6.05 3.58
C GLY A 7 14.14 6.86 3.66
N GLU A 8 14.85 6.65 4.74
CA GLU A 8 16.19 7.19 4.98
C GLU A 8 17.17 6.02 5.15
N TRP A 9 18.38 6.23 4.65
CA TRP A 9 19.43 5.24 4.71
C TRP A 9 20.76 5.91 5.05
N ASP A 10 21.49 5.34 6.00
CA ASP A 10 22.78 5.85 6.48
C ASP A 10 23.97 5.44 5.60
N THR A 11 23.75 4.66 4.53
CA THR A 11 24.75 4.01 3.65
C THR A 11 25.59 2.91 4.29
N ASN A 12 25.47 2.70 5.59
CA ASN A 12 26.16 1.71 6.40
C ASN A 12 25.15 0.76 7.06
N CYS A 13 24.22 0.27 6.25
CA CYS A 13 23.15 -0.65 6.60
C CYS A 13 21.92 -0.05 7.31
N ALA A 14 22.08 0.83 8.29
CA ALA A 14 20.95 1.30 9.08
C ALA A 14 19.98 2.18 8.26
N GLY A 15 18.70 1.83 8.29
CA GLY A 15 17.69 2.62 7.59
C GLY A 15 16.26 2.32 8.03
N GLU A 16 15.38 3.29 7.85
CA GLU A 16 13.93 3.11 8.02
C GLU A 16 13.26 3.36 6.67
N PHE A 17 12.48 2.38 6.23
CA PHE A 17 11.74 2.42 4.98
C PHE A 17 10.25 2.19 5.23
N ARG A 18 9.44 2.85 4.43
CA ARG A 18 7.98 2.69 4.37
C ARG A 18 7.60 2.40 2.93
N THR A 19 6.81 1.35 2.75
CA THR A 19 6.24 0.98 1.46
C THR A 19 4.71 0.96 1.57
N ILE A 20 4.03 1.57 0.61
CA ILE A 20 2.57 1.48 0.47
C ILE A 20 2.28 0.84 -0.89
N GLU A 21 1.71 -0.36 -0.88
CA GLU A 21 1.23 -1.06 -2.07
C GLU A 21 -0.29 -0.95 -2.12
N ARG A 22 -0.82 -0.63 -3.30
CA ARG A 22 -2.27 -0.60 -3.55
C ARG A 22 -2.63 -1.40 -4.79
N SER A 23 -3.64 -2.26 -4.66
CA SER A 23 -4.22 -3.00 -5.78
C SER A 23 -5.72 -2.72 -5.89
N LEU A 24 -6.20 -2.80 -7.13
CA LEU A 24 -7.61 -2.65 -7.47
C LEU A 24 -8.07 -3.97 -8.06
N ALA A 25 -9.20 -4.49 -7.57
CA ALA A 25 -9.92 -5.59 -8.18
C ALA A 25 -11.35 -5.11 -8.47
N MET A 26 -11.79 -5.25 -9.72
CA MET A 26 -13.17 -4.93 -10.10
C MET A 26 -14.07 -6.13 -9.86
N GLY A 27 -15.26 -5.88 -9.30
CA GLY A 27 -16.32 -6.88 -9.22
C GLY A 27 -16.84 -7.30 -10.59
N ARG A 28 -17.71 -8.31 -10.61
CA ARG A 28 -18.39 -8.73 -11.84
C ARG A 28 -19.27 -7.59 -12.37
N LEU A 29 -19.24 -7.37 -13.68
CA LEU A 29 -20.15 -6.46 -14.35
C LEU A 29 -21.53 -7.12 -14.45
N GLU A 30 -22.54 -6.49 -13.87
CA GLU A 30 -23.95 -6.86 -14.04
C GLU A 30 -24.59 -5.85 -15.02
N SER A 31 -25.57 -6.28 -15.81
CA SER A 31 -26.21 -5.43 -16.83
C SER A 31 -26.73 -4.11 -16.22
N ASN A 32 -26.43 -2.98 -16.86
CA ASN A 32 -26.83 -1.63 -16.44
C ASN A 32 -26.28 -1.11 -15.09
N ARG A 33 -25.21 -1.69 -14.53
CA ARG A 33 -24.55 -1.17 -13.32
C ARG A 33 -23.02 -1.21 -13.42
N TYR A 34 -22.35 -0.15 -12.97
CA TYR A 34 -20.90 -0.16 -12.79
C TYR A 34 -20.49 -1.13 -11.66
N PRO A 35 -19.43 -1.93 -11.83
CA PRO A 35 -19.01 -2.90 -10.83
C PRO A 35 -18.42 -2.19 -9.62
N ASP A 36 -18.60 -2.73 -8.42
CA ASP A 36 -17.88 -2.22 -7.24
C ASP A 36 -16.37 -2.46 -7.42
N ILE A 37 -15.53 -1.61 -6.81
CA ILE A 37 -14.08 -1.78 -6.81
C ILE A 37 -13.61 -2.17 -5.42
N LEU A 38 -12.88 -3.27 -5.29
CA LEU A 38 -12.14 -3.59 -4.07
C LEU A 38 -10.74 -2.97 -4.15
N VAL A 39 -10.44 -2.08 -3.21
CA VAL A 39 -9.12 -1.50 -3.01
C VAL A 39 -8.46 -2.22 -1.85
N SER A 40 -7.32 -2.86 -2.12
CA SER A 40 -6.47 -3.45 -1.09
C SER A 40 -5.23 -2.59 -0.93
N GLU A 41 -4.90 -2.22 0.31
CA GLU A 41 -3.74 -1.43 0.68
C GLU A 41 -2.89 -2.21 1.68
N LYS A 42 -1.62 -2.41 1.36
CA LYS A 42 -0.62 -2.97 2.26
C LYS A 42 0.39 -1.89 2.62
N LYS A 43 0.52 -1.59 3.90
CA LYS A 43 1.57 -0.71 4.44
C LYS A 43 2.62 -1.58 5.09
N MET A 44 3.87 -1.38 4.72
CA MET A 44 5.02 -2.10 5.26
C MET A 44 6.01 -1.10 5.84
N LYS A 45 6.42 -1.32 7.09
CA LYS A 45 7.57 -0.67 7.70
C LYS A 45 8.74 -1.65 7.67
N THR A 46 9.90 -1.18 7.27
CA THR A 46 11.14 -1.97 7.30
C THR A 46 12.21 -1.19 8.06
N ILE A 47 12.76 -1.79 9.10
CA ILE A 47 13.93 -1.29 9.80
C ILE A 47 15.09 -2.20 9.38
N ARG A 48 16.11 -1.64 8.74
CA ARG A 48 17.33 -2.35 8.41
C ARG A 48 18.40 -2.01 9.43
N THR A 49 19.13 -3.01 9.92
CA THR A 49 20.23 -2.86 10.88
C THR A 49 21.38 -3.82 10.59
N LEU A 50 22.56 -3.52 11.12
CA LEU A 50 23.71 -4.42 11.08
C LEU A 50 23.53 -5.54 12.11
N GLY A 51 23.55 -6.78 11.63
CA GLY A 51 23.50 -8.01 12.42
C GLY A 51 24.81 -8.28 13.15
N ARG A 52 24.77 -9.24 14.08
CA ARG A 52 25.95 -9.61 14.90
C ARG A 52 27.04 -10.31 14.11
N ASP A 53 26.68 -10.91 12.99
CA ASP A 53 27.55 -11.55 11.99
C ASP A 53 28.09 -10.56 10.95
N GLY A 54 27.73 -9.27 11.04
CA GLY A 54 28.10 -8.25 10.06
C GLY A 54 27.18 -8.20 8.84
N GLU A 55 26.13 -9.02 8.78
CA GLU A 55 25.15 -9.00 7.69
C GLU A 55 24.05 -7.98 7.94
N CYS A 56 23.49 -7.41 6.86
CA CYS A 56 22.33 -6.54 6.98
C CYS A 56 21.05 -7.34 7.19
N VAL A 57 20.35 -7.07 8.29
CA VAL A 57 19.08 -7.73 8.63
C VAL A 57 17.91 -6.76 8.53
N ASP A 58 16.78 -7.25 8.04
CA ASP A 58 15.53 -6.49 7.98
C ASP A 58 14.58 -6.97 9.07
N ASP A 59 14.06 -6.05 9.88
CA ASP A 59 12.84 -6.23 10.65
C ASP A 59 11.66 -5.61 9.88
N LYS A 60 10.59 -6.38 9.68
CA LYS A 60 9.46 -6.00 8.82
C LYS A 60 8.15 -6.17 9.56
N ASP A 61 7.40 -5.08 9.63
CA ASP A 61 6.01 -5.09 10.05
C ASP A 61 5.12 -4.69 8.86
N ALA A 62 4.00 -5.39 8.68
CA ALA A 62 3.08 -5.11 7.60
C ALA A 62 1.62 -5.27 8.02
N ILE A 63 0.81 -4.29 7.64
CA ILE A 63 -0.64 -4.31 7.80
C ILE A 63 -1.32 -4.22 6.44
N THR A 64 -2.33 -5.06 6.24
CA THR A 64 -3.18 -5.03 5.03
C THR A 64 -4.58 -4.59 5.42
N THR A 65 -5.13 -3.65 4.66
CA THR A 65 -6.53 -3.23 4.78
C THR A 65 -7.20 -3.33 3.42
N ALA A 66 -8.49 -3.64 3.40
CA ALA A 66 -9.27 -3.68 2.18
C ALA A 66 -10.55 -2.87 2.37
N ARG A 67 -10.98 -2.17 1.32
CA ARG A 67 -12.24 -1.43 1.31
C ARG A 67 -12.89 -1.47 -0.06
N ARG A 68 -14.22 -1.44 -0.05
CA ARG A 68 -15.03 -1.40 -1.27
C ARG A 68 -15.36 0.05 -1.62
N LEU A 69 -15.14 0.44 -2.87
CA LEU A 69 -15.66 1.67 -3.44
C LEU A 69 -16.97 1.33 -4.16
N LEU A 70 -18.04 1.99 -3.73
CA LEU A 70 -19.35 1.90 -4.35
C LEU A 70 -19.46 2.97 -5.43
N VAL A 71 -20.17 2.66 -6.50
CA VAL A 71 -20.52 3.66 -7.50
C VAL A 71 -21.67 4.52 -6.98
N GLU A 72 -21.53 5.83 -7.13
CA GLU A 72 -22.58 6.82 -6.88
C GLU A 72 -22.85 7.57 -8.19
N GLY A 73 -24.00 7.25 -8.82
CA GLY A 73 -24.31 7.74 -10.16
C GLY A 73 -23.34 7.17 -11.21
N THR A 74 -22.41 8.01 -11.66
CA THR A 74 -21.41 7.66 -12.70
C THR A 74 -19.97 7.71 -12.19
N ALA A 75 -19.75 7.92 -10.89
CA ALA A 75 -18.43 8.07 -10.30
C ALA A 75 -18.27 7.24 -9.01
N TYR A 76 -17.03 6.91 -8.67
CA TYR A 76 -16.69 6.29 -7.39
C TYR A 76 -16.28 7.37 -6.39
N GLN A 77 -16.83 7.33 -5.18
CA GLN A 77 -16.33 8.18 -4.10
C GLN A 77 -15.02 7.62 -3.57
N VAL A 78 -13.93 8.36 -3.77
CA VAL A 78 -12.60 7.99 -3.27
C VAL A 78 -12.34 8.72 -1.95
N PRO A 79 -12.22 8.00 -0.81
CA PRO A 79 -11.89 8.60 0.47
C PRO A 79 -10.57 9.36 0.42
N GLU A 80 -10.45 10.46 1.18
CA GLU A 80 -9.22 11.26 1.28
C GLU A 80 -7.99 10.40 1.61
N THR A 81 -8.15 9.38 2.45
CA THR A 81 -7.07 8.45 2.82
C THR A 81 -6.51 7.61 1.66
N LEU A 82 -7.21 7.54 0.52
CA LEU A 82 -6.75 6.89 -0.71
C LEU A 82 -6.25 7.88 -1.77
N LYS A 83 -6.49 9.18 -1.59
CA LYS A 83 -5.90 10.19 -2.46
C LYS A 83 -4.39 10.19 -2.24
N ARG A 84 -3.65 10.57 -3.28
CA ARG A 84 -2.20 10.65 -3.21
C ARG A 84 -1.84 11.59 -2.06
N ILE A 85 -1.02 11.12 -1.12
CA ILE A 85 -0.35 11.99 -0.17
C ILE A 85 0.91 12.45 -0.90
N ASP A 86 0.93 13.73 -1.22
CA ASP A 86 2.04 14.49 -1.77
C ASP A 86 3.28 14.45 -0.86
#